data_AF-A0A1D6LA23-F1
#
_entry.id   AF-A0A1D6LA23-F1
#
_cell.length_a   1.000
_cell.length_b   1.000
_cell.length_c   1.000
_cell.angle_alpha   90.00
_cell.angle_beta   90.00
_cell.angle_gamma   90.00
#
_symmetry.space_group_name_H-M   'P 1'
#
loop_
_entity.id
_entity.type
_entity.pdbx_description
1 polymer ?
#
loop_
_entity_poly.entity_id
_entity_poly.type
_entity_poly.pdbx_seq_one_letter_code
_entity_poly.pdbx_strand_id
1 'polypeptide(L)'
;METEKEAAAARQAKESLELAFQMSQILETGLDRHTLSLLMALCDRGANPEALAALVRELSSTAPPTAAEAPSPVSNAAAGPAPATASMFSSGLRRP
;
A
#
# COMPACT_ATOMS: atom_id res chain seq x y z
N MET A 1 -45.52 3.67 4.24
CA MET A 1 -45.26 2.78 3.09
C MET A 1 -44.05 3.24 2.27
N GLU A 2 -44.07 4.36 1.53
CA GLU A 2 -42.90 4.74 0.68
C GLU A 2 -41.63 5.07 1.48
N THR A 3 -41.76 5.84 2.56
CA THR A 3 -40.65 6.21 3.44
C THR A 3 -40.01 5.01 4.15
N GLU A 4 -40.79 3.98 4.47
CA GLU A 4 -40.29 2.75 5.11
C GLU A 4 -39.46 1.92 4.12
N LYS A 5 -39.90 1.86 2.85
CA LYS A 5 -39.14 1.20 1.78
C LYS A 5 -37.81 1.91 1.52
N GLU A 6 -37.83 3.25 1.47
CA GLU A 6 -36.60 4.04 1.31
C GLU A 6 -35.65 3.85 2.50
N ALA A 7 -36.18 3.85 3.74
CA ALA A 7 -35.40 3.58 4.94
C ALA A 7 -34.81 2.16 4.94
N ALA A 8 -35.56 1.15 4.49
CA ALA A 8 -35.07 -0.22 4.36
C ALA A 8 -33.97 -0.33 3.29
N ALA A 9 -34.15 0.29 2.13
CA ALA A 9 -33.14 0.32 1.07
C ALA A 9 -31.85 1.02 1.53
N ALA A 10 -31.97 2.13 2.26
CA ALA A 10 -30.82 2.84 2.82
C ALA A 10 -30.06 2.00 3.88
N ARG A 11 -30.76 1.18 4.67
CA ARG A 11 -30.14 0.25 5.62
C ARG A 11 -29.40 -0.86 4.88
N GLN A 12 -30.04 -1.49 3.90
CA GLN A 12 -29.43 -2.54 3.08
C GLN A 12 -28.16 -2.05 2.36
N ALA A 13 -28.19 -0.83 1.81
CA ALA A 13 -27.01 -0.23 1.16
C ALA A 13 -25.85 -0.03 2.15
N LYS A 14 -26.13 0.41 3.38
CA LYS A 14 -25.11 0.55 4.44
C LYS A 14 -24.52 -0.79 4.86
N GLU A 15 -25.36 -1.81 5.02
CA GLU A 15 -24.92 -3.18 5.35
C GLU A 15 -24.06 -3.78 4.24
N SER A 16 -24.45 -3.57 2.97
CA SER A 16 -23.67 -4.01 1.82
C SER A 16 -22.30 -3.33 1.77
N LEU A 17 -22.24 -2.03 2.04
CA LEU A 17 -20.99 -1.28 2.10
C LEU A 17 -20.10 -1.74 3.26
N GLU A 18 -20.68 -1.99 4.44
CA GLU A 18 -19.96 -2.53 5.60
C GLU A 18 -19.31 -3.88 5.28
N LEU A 19 -20.05 -4.79 4.66
CA LEU A 19 -19.54 -6.10 4.25
C LEU A 19 -18.41 -5.96 3.22
N ALA A 20 -18.58 -5.11 2.21
CA ALA A 20 -17.55 -4.85 1.21
C ALA A 20 -16.27 -4.26 1.85
N PHE A 21 -16.43 -3.39 2.85
CA PHE A 21 -15.30 -2.84 3.60
C PHE A 21 -14.58 -3.91 4.42
N GLN A 22 -15.30 -4.82 5.09
CA GLN A 22 -14.66 -5.94 5.79
C GLN A 22 -13.86 -6.82 4.82
N MET A 23 -14.38 -7.09 3.62
CA MET A 23 -13.64 -7.79 2.58
C MET A 23 -12.38 -7.02 2.15
N SER A 24 -12.47 -5.70 1.98
CA SER A 24 -11.35 -4.86 1.56
C SER A 24 -10.23 -4.81 2.60
N GLN A 25 -10.57 -4.91 3.89
CA GLN A 25 -9.62 -5.02 5.00
C GLN A 25 -8.93 -6.39 5.03
N ILE A 26 -9.67 -7.48 4.80
CA ILE A 26 -9.09 -8.84 4.72
C ILE A 26 -8.11 -8.95 3.55
N LEU A 27 -8.41 -8.30 2.43
CA LEU A 27 -7.56 -8.27 1.25
C LEU A 27 -6.45 -7.20 1.31
N GLU A 28 -6.35 -6.47 2.44
CA GLU A 28 -5.34 -5.42 2.67
C GLU A 28 -5.25 -4.39 1.52
N THR A 29 -6.40 -4.05 0.93
CA THR A 29 -6.45 -3.13 -0.25
C THR A 29 -6.05 -1.69 0.07
N GLY A 30 -6.07 -1.30 1.35
CA GLY A 30 -5.76 0.05 1.81
C GLY A 30 -6.82 1.10 1.48
N LEU A 31 -8.02 0.70 1.07
CA LEU A 31 -9.11 1.61 0.72
C LEU A 31 -9.88 2.06 1.96
N ASP A 32 -10.13 3.36 2.08
CA ASP A 32 -11.01 3.89 3.10
C ASP A 32 -12.49 3.67 2.73
N ARG A 33 -13.36 3.79 3.74
CA ARG A 33 -14.80 3.58 3.58
C ARG A 33 -15.42 4.51 2.54
N HIS A 34 -14.92 5.74 2.45
CA HIS A 34 -15.41 6.74 1.50
C HIS A 34 -15.03 6.41 0.05
N THR A 35 -13.76 6.08 -0.21
CA THR A 35 -13.29 5.67 -1.54
C THR A 35 -14.00 4.41 -2.00
N LEU A 36 -14.16 3.42 -1.13
CA LEU A 36 -14.87 2.19 -1.47
C LEU A 36 -16.34 2.48 -1.86
N SER A 37 -17.02 3.36 -1.12
CA SER A 37 -18.38 3.80 -1.47
C SER A 37 -18.45 4.43 -2.85
N LEU A 38 -17.46 5.25 -3.21
CA LEU A 38 -17.42 5.92 -4.50
C LEU A 38 -17.16 4.92 -5.63
N LEU A 39 -16.25 3.96 -5.42
CA LEU A 39 -15.97 2.88 -6.36
C LEU A 39 -17.20 2.01 -6.61
N MET A 40 -17.94 1.62 -5.57
CA MET A 40 -19.20 0.88 -5.71
C MET A 40 -20.22 1.67 -6.53
N ALA A 41 -20.40 2.97 -6.25
CA ALA A 41 -21.32 3.82 -7.00
C ALA A 41 -20.92 4.01 -8.48
N LEU A 42 -19.62 3.99 -8.79
CA LEU A 42 -19.12 4.02 -10.17
C LEU A 42 -19.34 2.67 -10.88
N CYS A 43 -19.10 1.55 -10.18
CA CYS A 43 -19.38 0.21 -10.69
C CYS A 43 -20.88 0.00 -10.97
N ASP A 44 -21.76 0.49 -10.10
CA ASP A 44 -23.23 0.45 -10.30
C ASP A 44 -23.68 1.22 -11.55
N ARG A 45 -22.90 2.22 -11.98
CA ARG A 45 -23.11 2.98 -13.22
C ARG A 45 -22.48 2.33 -14.47
N GLY A 46 -21.84 1.18 -14.33
CA GLY A 46 -21.22 0.43 -15.43
C GLY A 46 -19.75 0.80 -15.71
N ALA A 47 -19.06 1.47 -14.78
CA ALA A 47 -17.62 1.67 -14.90
C ALA A 47 -16.88 0.31 -14.83
N ASN A 48 -15.81 0.15 -15.61
CA ASN A 48 -15.01 -1.07 -15.59
C ASN A 48 -14.21 -1.16 -14.27
N PRO A 49 -14.41 -2.20 -13.43
CA PRO A 49 -13.68 -2.36 -12.17
C PRO A 49 -12.16 -2.49 -12.35
N GLU A 50 -11.69 -3.06 -13.46
CA GLU A 50 -10.25 -3.21 -13.74
C GLU A 50 -9.59 -1.84 -13.98
N ALA A 51 -10.25 -0.96 -14.75
CA ALA A 51 -9.78 0.38 -15.02
C ALA A 51 -9.78 1.25 -13.75
N LEU A 52 -10.83 1.14 -12.93
CA LEU A 52 -10.89 1.81 -11.64
C LEU A 52 -9.77 1.37 -10.69
N ALA A 53 -9.45 0.07 -10.66
CA ALA A 53 -8.35 -0.45 -9.85
C ALA A 53 -6.99 0.10 -10.30
N ALA A 54 -6.76 0.24 -11.61
CA ALA A 54 -5.54 0.86 -12.13
C ALA A 54 -5.42 2.33 -11.68
N LEU A 55 -6.50 3.11 -11.84
CA LEU A 55 -6.54 4.52 -11.40
C LEU A 55 -6.28 4.66 -9.89
N VAL A 56 -6.90 3.82 -9.07
CA VAL A 56 -6.70 3.83 -7.61
C VAL A 56 -5.25 3.53 -7.24
N ARG A 57 -4.60 2.58 -7.93
CA ARG A 57 -3.18 2.28 -7.74
C ARG A 57 -2.28 3.46 -8.13
N GLU A 58 -2.57 4.10 -9.26
CA GLU A 58 -1.82 5.28 -9.72
C GLU A 58 -1.96 6.47 -8.76
N LEU A 59 -3.18 6.74 -8.27
CA LEU A 59 -3.46 7.81 -7.32
C LEU A 59 -2.83 7.53 -5.94
N SER A 60 -2.89 6.28 -5.47
CA SER A 60 -2.30 5.88 -4.17
C SER A 60 -0.77 5.90 -4.21
N SER A 61 -0.17 5.55 -5.36
CA SER A 61 1.28 5.62 -5.57
C SER A 61 1.78 7.07 -5.67
N THR A 62 0.94 7.98 -6.14
CA THR A 62 1.29 9.40 -6.32
C THR A 62 1.10 10.23 -5.05
N ALA A 63 0.44 9.70 -4.02
CA ALA A 63 0.37 10.36 -2.71
C ALA A 63 1.68 10.12 -1.94
N PRO A 64 2.59 11.10 -1.82
CA PRO A 64 3.72 10.97 -0.92
C PRO A 64 3.21 10.83 0.53
N PRO A 65 3.91 10.11 1.42
CA PRO A 65 3.65 10.16 2.86
C PRO A 65 4.07 11.53 3.42
N THR A 66 3.34 12.59 3.08
CA THR A 66 3.45 13.92 3.67
C THR A 66 2.66 13.95 4.98
N ALA A 67 3.09 13.23 6.02
CA ALA A 67 2.54 13.39 7.38
C ALA A 67 3.31 12.66 8.52
N ALA A 68 4.60 12.34 8.36
CA ALA A 68 5.41 11.81 9.47
C ALA A 68 6.66 12.67 9.67
N GLU A 69 6.47 13.75 10.42
CA GLU A 69 7.52 14.53 11.07
C GLU A 69 8.43 13.64 11.94
N ALA A 70 9.74 13.66 11.64
CA ALA A 70 10.93 13.73 12.53
C ALA A 70 11.05 12.86 13.82
N PRO A 71 12.26 12.66 14.40
CA PRO A 71 13.65 12.75 13.89
C PRO A 71 14.55 11.56 14.31
N SER A 72 15.67 11.32 13.61
CA SER A 72 17.03 11.30 14.20
C SER A 72 18.08 10.68 13.24
N PRO A 73 19.18 11.39 12.95
CA PRO A 73 20.33 10.85 12.24
C PRO A 73 21.40 10.39 13.25
N VAL A 74 21.74 9.10 13.26
CA VAL A 74 22.96 8.61 13.93
C VAL A 74 23.63 7.55 13.06
N SER A 75 24.62 7.97 12.29
CA SER A 75 25.58 7.07 11.65
C SER A 75 26.96 7.58 12.03
N ASN A 76 27.59 6.91 12.99
CA ASN A 76 29.00 7.07 13.31
C ASN A 76 29.56 5.79 13.93
N ALA A 77 30.72 5.38 13.38
CA ALA A 77 31.69 4.40 13.89
C ALA A 77 31.23 2.93 13.94
N ALA A 78 31.55 2.10 12.94
CA ALA A 78 32.87 1.47 12.72
C ALA A 78 33.25 0.43 13.80
N ALA A 79 32.93 -0.84 13.54
CA ALA A 79 33.68 -2.03 14.00
C ALA A 79 33.04 -3.31 13.41
N GLY A 80 33.66 -3.90 12.39
CA GLY A 80 33.22 -5.18 11.79
C GLY A 80 33.90 -6.41 12.41
N PRO A 81 33.47 -7.62 12.03
CA PRO A 81 34.34 -8.79 12.08
C PRO A 81 34.39 -9.60 10.75
N ALA A 82 35.60 -10.16 10.51
CA ALA A 82 36.10 -11.33 9.74
C ALA A 82 35.08 -12.32 9.07
N PRO A 83 35.46 -13.26 8.14
CA PRO A 83 36.77 -13.96 8.09
C PRO A 83 37.27 -14.53 6.72
N ALA A 84 38.46 -15.17 6.81
CA ALA A 84 38.89 -16.39 6.12
C ALA A 84 39.41 -16.37 4.66
N THR A 85 40.70 -16.69 4.58
CA THR A 85 41.33 -17.76 3.78
C THR A 85 41.98 -17.47 2.43
N ALA A 86 43.21 -17.99 2.35
CA ALA A 86 43.92 -18.53 1.20
C ALA A 86 44.80 -17.63 0.32
N SER A 87 46.02 -18.13 0.15
CA SER A 87 47.00 -17.91 -0.94
C SER A 87 47.98 -16.74 -0.73
N MET A 88 49.05 -16.94 0.05
CA MET A 88 50.36 -17.47 -0.38
C MET A 88 51.02 -16.69 -1.54
N PHE A 89 51.82 -15.70 -1.14
CA PHE A 89 53.25 -15.53 -1.47
C PHE A 89 53.74 -15.94 -2.88
N SER A 90 54.19 -14.96 -3.67
CA SER A 90 55.60 -14.90 -4.11
C SER A 90 55.95 -13.53 -4.72
N SER A 91 56.79 -12.81 -3.97
CA SER A 91 57.88 -11.92 -4.37
C SER A 91 57.85 -11.26 -5.76
N GLY A 92 57.50 -9.98 -5.79
CA GLY A 92 57.99 -9.03 -6.79
C GLY A 92 59.29 -8.41 -6.30
N LEU A 93 60.42 -8.73 -6.94
CA LEU A 93 61.65 -7.94 -6.90
C LEU A 93 62.47 -8.28 -8.15
N ARG A 94 62.84 -7.25 -8.93
CA ARG A 94 63.86 -7.20 -10.00
C ARG A 94 63.36 -7.19 -11.46
N ARG A 95 63.41 -5.99 -12.05
CA ARG A 95 63.60 -5.60 -13.47
C ARG A 95 64.41 -4.28 -13.43
N PRO A 96 65.15 -3.85 -14.46
CA PRO A 96 65.63 -4.52 -15.67
C PRO A 96 67.04 -5.13 -15.54
#